data_AF-A0A6P2AQX9-F1
#
_entry.id   AF-A0A6P2AQX9-F1
#
_cell.length_a   1.000
_cell.length_b   1.000
_cell.length_c   1.000
_cell.angle_alpha   90.00
_cell.angle_beta   90.00
_cell.angle_gamma   90.00
#
_symmetry.space_group_name_H-M   'P 1'
#
loop_
_entity.id
_entity.type
_entity.pdbx_description
1 polymer ?
#
loop_
_entity_poly.entity_id
_entity_poly.type
_entity_poly.pdbx_seq_one_letter_code
_entity_poly.pdbx_strand_id
1 'polypeptide(L)'
;MVLRRPRSRRATVVPSVENASTPPLRLIFTAEPDWIPGVKDEGPSEDDLKRFSGDDGYCPECGEPTWDQAQFCPACGSQLDGQTLSRPPQEHEGRKNWIIIVSVIVLIAFFLVVTGGRGLF
;
A
#
# COMPACT_ATOMS: atom_id res chain seq x y z
N MET A 1 -17.44 -66.14 -6.65
CA MET A 1 -16.10 -66.18 -7.27
C MET A 1 -15.86 -64.86 -8.01
N VAL A 2 -15.06 -63.96 -7.44
CA VAL A 2 -14.56 -62.75 -8.12
C VAL A 2 -13.06 -62.70 -7.83
N LEU A 3 -12.27 -63.11 -8.80
CA LEU A 3 -10.81 -63.26 -8.68
C LEU A 3 -10.16 -61.88 -8.71
N ARG A 4 -9.47 -61.51 -7.61
CA ARG A 4 -8.65 -60.31 -7.50
C ARG A 4 -7.48 -60.43 -8.49
N ARG A 5 -7.40 -59.53 -9.47
CA ARG A 5 -6.21 -59.40 -10.34
C ARG A 5 -5.06 -58.73 -9.57
N PRO A 6 -3.84 -59.31 -9.54
CA PRO A 6 -2.68 -58.67 -8.93
C PRO A 6 -2.16 -57.57 -9.85
N ARG A 7 -2.07 -56.34 -9.35
CA ARG A 7 -1.50 -55.20 -10.08
C ARG A 7 0.03 -55.33 -10.05
N SER A 8 0.58 -55.75 -11.18
CA SER A 8 2.01 -55.92 -11.45
C SER A 8 2.81 -54.67 -11.07
N ARG A 9 3.84 -54.86 -10.24
CA ARG A 9 4.88 -53.86 -9.97
C ARG A 9 5.58 -53.54 -11.29
N ARG A 10 5.42 -52.33 -11.81
CA ARG A 10 6.30 -51.80 -12.85
C ARG A 10 7.64 -51.51 -12.18
N ALA A 11 8.59 -52.41 -12.36
CA ALA A 11 10.00 -52.08 -12.18
C ALA A 11 10.36 -51.06 -13.28
N THR A 12 10.49 -49.80 -12.91
CA THR A 12 11.11 -48.81 -13.79
C THR A 12 12.59 -49.14 -13.84
N VAL A 13 13.03 -49.62 -15.01
CA VAL A 13 14.44 -49.66 -15.39
C VAL A 13 14.92 -48.21 -15.39
N VAL A 14 15.78 -47.87 -14.43
CA VAL A 14 16.50 -46.59 -14.44
C VAL A 14 17.60 -46.72 -15.50
N PRO A 15 17.69 -45.84 -16.51
CA PRO A 15 18.82 -45.86 -17.41
C PRO A 15 20.10 -45.51 -16.64
N SER A 16 21.09 -46.38 -16.81
CA SER A 16 22.44 -46.31 -16.27
C SER A 16 23.11 -44.99 -16.68
N VAL A 17 23.42 -44.12 -15.71
CA VAL A 17 24.10 -42.84 -15.92
C VAL A 17 25.62 -43.07 -15.93
N GLU A 18 26.07 -43.93 -16.84
CA GLU A 18 27.48 -44.24 -17.08
C GLU A 18 27.95 -43.40 -18.27
N ASN A 19 28.14 -42.11 -18.01
CA ASN A 19 29.08 -41.30 -18.80
C ASN A 19 29.78 -40.34 -17.86
N ALA A 20 30.82 -40.90 -17.23
CA ALA A 20 31.85 -40.18 -16.54
C ALA A 20 32.66 -39.36 -17.56
N SER A 21 32.31 -38.09 -17.70
CA SER A 21 33.23 -37.07 -18.19
C SER A 21 33.24 -35.91 -17.20
N THR A 22 33.63 -36.21 -15.96
CA THR A 22 34.06 -35.19 -15.00
C THR A 22 35.37 -34.58 -15.53
N PRO A 23 35.39 -33.29 -15.91
CA PRO A 23 36.66 -32.61 -16.16
C PRO A 23 37.49 -32.61 -14.86
N PRO A 24 38.83 -32.68 -14.94
CA PRO A 24 39.65 -32.65 -13.74
C PRO A 24 39.35 -31.36 -12.98
N LEU A 25 39.06 -31.51 -11.69
CA LEU A 25 38.86 -30.44 -10.72
C LEU A 25 40.09 -29.53 -10.69
N ARG A 26 40.14 -28.57 -11.62
CA ARG A 26 40.87 -27.32 -11.46
C ARG A 26 39.89 -26.32 -10.88
N LEU A 27 40.16 -25.97 -9.64
CA LEU A 27 39.57 -24.85 -8.92
C LEU A 27 39.57 -23.60 -9.82
N ILE A 28 38.39 -23.27 -10.34
CA ILE A 28 38.00 -21.93 -10.75
C ILE A 28 36.66 -21.80 -10.00
N PHE A 29 36.59 -21.34 -8.74
CA PHE A 29 36.70 -19.94 -8.34
C PHE A 29 36.44 -18.96 -9.51
N THR A 30 35.40 -19.21 -10.29
CA THR A 30 34.71 -18.09 -10.93
C THR A 30 33.83 -17.53 -9.83
N ALA A 31 34.24 -16.37 -9.34
CA ALA A 31 33.51 -15.52 -8.43
C ALA A 31 31.99 -15.61 -8.65
N GLU A 32 31.22 -15.60 -7.56
CA GLU A 32 29.88 -15.00 -7.60
C GLU A 32 29.97 -13.76 -8.51
N PRO A 33 29.03 -13.54 -9.45
CA PRO A 33 29.04 -12.33 -10.25
C PRO A 33 28.94 -11.15 -9.30
N ASP A 34 30.10 -10.53 -9.08
CA ASP A 34 30.29 -9.20 -8.57
C ASP A 34 29.37 -8.32 -9.45
N TRP A 35 28.30 -7.78 -8.86
CA TRP A 35 27.54 -6.61 -9.33
C TRP A 35 27.87 -6.10 -10.73
N ILE A 36 27.03 -6.34 -11.75
CA ILE A 36 27.29 -5.94 -13.15
C ILE A 36 27.90 -4.52 -13.21
N PRO A 37 29.22 -4.37 -13.47
CA PRO A 37 29.87 -3.08 -13.36
C PRO A 37 29.49 -2.26 -14.59
N GLY A 38 28.61 -1.27 -14.38
CA GLY A 38 28.13 -0.37 -15.44
C GLY A 38 26.61 -0.34 -15.64
N VAL A 39 25.83 -1.12 -14.89
CA VAL A 39 24.39 -0.85 -14.78
C VAL A 39 24.26 0.40 -13.91
N LYS A 40 23.89 1.51 -14.54
CA LYS A 40 23.43 2.67 -13.79
C LYS A 40 22.13 2.24 -13.13
N ASP A 41 21.99 2.50 -11.83
CA ASP A 41 20.73 2.36 -11.13
C ASP A 41 19.75 3.40 -11.69
N GLU A 42 19.19 3.08 -12.85
CA GLU A 42 18.00 3.74 -13.38
C GLU A 42 16.88 3.32 -12.44
N GLY A 43 16.60 4.19 -11.47
CA GLY A 43 15.51 4.01 -10.53
C GLY A 43 14.17 3.80 -11.25
N PRO A 44 13.11 3.45 -10.50
CA PRO A 44 11.79 3.23 -11.09
C PRO A 44 11.37 4.42 -11.96
N SER A 45 10.73 4.13 -13.10
CA SER A 45 10.22 5.17 -13.98
C SER A 45 9.11 5.98 -13.29
N GLU A 46 8.87 7.22 -13.73
CA GLU A 46 7.76 8.03 -13.19
C GLU A 46 6.40 7.37 -13.40
N ASP A 47 6.25 6.59 -14.48
CA ASP A 47 5.03 5.84 -14.76
C ASP A 47 4.83 4.66 -13.80
N ASP A 48 5.92 3.99 -13.41
CA ASP A 48 5.89 2.94 -12.38
C ASP A 48 5.51 3.53 -11.02
N LEU A 49 6.11 4.66 -10.64
CA LEU A 49 5.78 5.36 -9.40
C LEU A 49 4.28 5.68 -9.32
N LYS A 50 3.68 6.21 -10.39
CA LYS A 50 2.24 6.53 -10.42
C LYS A 50 1.34 5.29 -10.36
N ARG A 51 1.80 4.17 -10.90
CA ARG A 51 1.04 2.91 -10.89
C ARG A 51 1.08 2.22 -9.52
N PHE A 52 2.19 2.36 -8.80
CA PHE A 52 2.43 1.66 -7.53
C PHE A 52 2.28 2.55 -6.29
N SER A 53 2.09 3.87 -6.41
CA SER A 53 1.78 4.78 -5.29
C SER A 53 0.33 4.63 -4.78
N GLY A 54 -0.26 3.44 -4.88
CA GLY A 54 -1.68 3.18 -4.63
C GLY A 54 -2.04 2.80 -3.19
N ASP A 55 -1.05 2.74 -2.30
CA ASP A 55 -1.23 2.26 -0.93
C ASP A 55 -1.65 3.38 0.05
N ASP A 56 -1.66 4.63 -0.43
CA ASP A 56 -2.09 5.79 0.33
C ASP A 56 -3.61 5.93 0.23
N GLY A 57 -4.30 5.63 1.34
CA GLY A 57 -5.73 5.82 1.47
C GLY A 57 -6.09 7.22 1.96
N TYR A 58 -7.30 7.69 1.66
CA TYR A 58 -7.85 8.90 2.30
C TYR A 58 -9.01 8.53 3.22
N CYS A 59 -9.06 9.18 4.39
CA CYS A 59 -10.17 9.03 5.31
C CYS A 59 -11.46 9.62 4.71
N PRO A 60 -12.59 8.89 4.69
CA PRO A 60 -13.86 9.37 4.14
C PRO A 60 -14.48 10.51 4.97
N GLU A 61 -14.11 10.63 6.25
CA GLU A 61 -14.68 11.62 7.18
C GLU A 61 -13.93 12.96 7.15
N CYS A 62 -12.58 12.93 7.17
CA CYS A 62 -11.77 14.14 7.24
C CYS A 62 -10.96 14.45 5.98
N GLY A 63 -10.73 13.47 5.10
CA GLY A 63 -9.91 13.61 3.90
C GLY A 63 -8.40 13.60 4.13
N GLU A 64 -7.94 13.34 5.36
CA GLU A 64 -6.51 13.22 5.68
C GLU A 64 -5.92 11.95 5.04
N PRO A 65 -4.66 11.99 4.54
CA PRO A 65 -3.91 10.79 4.18
C PRO A 65 -3.82 9.84 5.37
N THR A 66 -4.24 8.60 5.15
CA THR A 66 -4.23 7.54 6.14
C THR A 66 -3.80 6.23 5.50
N TRP A 67 -3.26 5.33 6.30
CA TRP A 67 -2.85 4.03 5.80
C TRP A 67 -4.13 3.22 5.54
N ASP A 68 -4.22 2.56 4.40
CA ASP A 68 -5.31 1.68 4.01
C ASP A 68 -5.65 0.59 5.06
N GLN A 69 -4.63 0.13 5.77
CA GLN A 69 -4.69 -0.85 6.86
C GLN A 69 -4.97 -0.24 8.25
N ALA A 70 -5.08 1.08 8.38
CA ALA A 70 -5.39 1.72 9.65
C ALA A 70 -6.85 1.50 10.04
N GLN A 71 -7.11 1.03 11.26
CA GLN A 71 -8.48 0.90 11.78
C GLN A 71 -9.08 2.23 12.26
N PHE A 72 -8.22 3.20 12.60
CA PHE A 72 -8.64 4.51 13.08
C PHE A 72 -7.83 5.60 12.40
N CYS A 73 -8.49 6.69 12.02
CA CYS A 73 -7.81 7.86 11.47
C CYS A 73 -7.06 8.62 12.59
N PRO A 74 -5.74 8.86 12.46
CA PRO A 74 -4.97 9.58 13.47
C PRO A 74 -5.34 11.08 13.58
N ALA A 75 -6.01 11.64 12.57
CA ALA A 75 -6.37 13.06 12.55
C ALA A 75 -7.75 13.36 13.14
N CYS A 76 -8.77 12.54 12.86
CA CYS A 76 -10.14 12.77 13.35
C CYS A 76 -10.63 11.72 14.35
N GLY A 77 -9.95 10.58 14.47
CA GLY A 77 -10.35 9.48 15.35
C GLY A 77 -11.52 8.65 14.83
N SER A 78 -11.97 8.85 13.58
CA SER A 78 -13.02 8.03 12.98
C SER A 78 -12.54 6.60 12.74
N GLN A 79 -13.44 5.63 12.86
CA GLN A 79 -13.17 4.24 12.53
C GLN A 79 -13.19 4.06 11.01
N LEU A 80 -12.15 3.45 10.47
CA LEU A 80 -11.96 3.13 9.06
C LEU A 80 -12.27 1.64 8.92
N ASP A 81 -13.51 1.28 8.55
CA ASP A 81 -13.93 -0.12 8.34
C ASP A 81 -13.34 -0.73 7.04
N GLY A 82 -12.05 -0.52 6.79
CA GLY A 82 -11.38 -0.89 5.54
C GLY A 82 -11.87 -0.10 4.31
N GLN A 83 -12.60 0.99 4.54
CA GLN A 83 -13.05 1.90 3.49
C GLN A 83 -12.14 3.13 3.45
N THR A 84 -11.01 2.99 2.76
CA THR A 84 -10.19 4.13 2.37
C THR A 84 -10.46 4.46 0.91
N LEU A 85 -10.57 5.75 0.59
CA LEU A 85 -10.75 6.18 -0.79
C LEU A 85 -9.38 6.23 -1.47
N SER A 86 -9.21 5.56 -2.61
CA SER A 86 -7.97 5.60 -3.43
C SER A 86 -7.85 6.89 -4.26
N ARG A 87 -8.79 7.82 -4.12
CA ARG A 87 -8.77 9.13 -4.77
C ARG A 87 -8.81 10.18 -3.68
N PRO A 88 -7.92 11.20 -3.70
CA PRO A 88 -8.02 12.29 -2.74
C PRO A 88 -9.42 12.89 -2.83
N PRO A 89 -10.21 12.94 -1.75
CA PRO A 89 -11.29 13.88 -1.65
C PRO A 89 -10.63 15.28 -1.68
N GLN A 90 -10.48 15.81 -2.90
CA GLN A 90 -10.01 17.16 -3.16
C GLN A 90 -10.76 18.12 -2.21
N GLU A 91 -9.98 18.96 -1.52
CA GLU A 91 -10.37 20.22 -0.87
C GLU A 91 -10.69 20.28 0.63
N HIS A 92 -10.48 19.25 1.46
CA HIS A 92 -10.76 19.42 2.90
C HIS A 92 -9.66 20.14 3.71
N GLU A 93 -8.43 20.20 3.21
CA GLU A 93 -7.33 20.88 3.91
C GLU A 93 -7.49 22.42 3.95
N GLY A 94 -8.10 23.01 2.90
CA GLY A 94 -8.42 24.44 2.87
C GLY A 94 -9.77 24.78 3.52
N ARG A 95 -10.70 23.82 3.56
CA ARG A 95 -12.09 24.03 4.00
C ARG A 95 -12.22 24.07 5.52
N LYS A 96 -11.37 23.35 6.25
CA LYS A 96 -11.42 23.29 7.72
C LYS A 96 -11.15 24.65 8.36
N ASN A 97 -10.16 25.40 7.84
CA ASN A 97 -9.89 26.76 8.31
C ASN A 97 -11.00 27.73 7.91
N TRP A 98 -11.61 27.56 6.74
CA TRP A 98 -12.72 28.41 6.31
C TRP A 98 -13.99 28.18 7.15
N ILE A 99 -14.30 26.93 7.52
CA ILE A 99 -15.42 26.61 8.42
C ILE A 99 -15.22 27.25 9.81
N ILE A 100 -13.99 27.24 10.34
CA ILE A 100 -13.69 27.90 11.62
C ILE A 100 -13.90 29.42 11.49
N ILE A 101 -13.44 30.05 10.42
CA ILE A 101 -13.63 31.50 10.19
C ILE A 101 -15.12 31.85 10.11
N VAL A 102 -15.90 31.10 9.33
CA VAL A 102 -17.35 31.32 9.18
C VAL A 102 -18.07 31.15 10.52
N SER A 103 -17.74 30.10 11.29
CA SER A 103 -18.27 29.87 12.63
C SER A 103 -18.01 31.05 13.58
N VAL A 104 -16.76 31.52 13.63
CA VAL A 104 -16.36 32.66 14.48
C VAL A 104 -17.10 33.93 14.08
N ILE A 105 -17.22 34.23 12.78
CA ILE A 105 -17.95 35.41 12.29
C ILE A 105 -19.42 35.37 12.70
N VAL A 106 -20.09 34.22 12.56
CA VAL A 106 -21.50 34.05 12.94
C VAL A 106 -21.69 34.25 14.45
N LEU A 107 -20.79 33.69 15.28
CA LEU A 107 -20.84 33.89 16.74
C LEU A 107 -20.63 35.35 17.13
N ILE A 108 -19.67 36.05 16.52
CA ILE A 108 -19.42 37.48 16.79
C ILE A 108 -20.64 38.31 16.39
N ALA A 109 -21.20 38.09 15.20
CA ALA A 109 -22.39 38.81 14.75
C ALA A 109 -23.58 38.57 15.69
N PHE A 110 -23.80 37.32 16.11
CA PHE A 110 -24.83 36.97 17.08
C PHE A 110 -24.61 37.69 18.43
N PHE A 111 -23.38 37.69 18.94
CA PHE A 111 -23.03 38.39 20.18
C PHE A 111 -23.26 39.90 20.08
N LEU A 112 -22.91 40.54 18.96
CA LEU A 112 -23.15 41.97 18.74
C LEU A 112 -24.66 42.28 18.70
N VAL A 113 -25.47 41.42 18.08
CA VAL A 113 -26.93 41.57 18.04
C VAL A 113 -27.54 41.37 19.44
N VAL A 114 -27.11 40.35 20.17
CA VAL A 114 -27.64 40.02 21.49
C VAL A 114 -27.21 41.05 22.55
N THR A 115 -25.97 41.50 22.52
CA THR A 115 -25.48 42.52 23.48
C THR A 115 -25.93 43.92 23.10
N GLY A 116 -25.96 44.25 21.81
CA GLY A 116 -26.51 45.52 21.29
C GLY A 116 -28.01 45.64 21.53
N GLY A 117 -28.78 44.55 21.41
CA GLY A 117 -30.21 44.51 21.72
C GLY A 117 -30.53 44.64 23.21
N ARG A 118 -29.56 44.34 24.09
CA ARG A 118 -29.72 44.47 25.56
C ARG A 118 -29.29 45.83 26.11
N GLY A 119 -28.60 46.65 25.32
CA GLY A 119 -28.11 47.97 25.73
C GLY A 119 -28.99 49.14 25.27
N LEU A 120 -30.04 48.90 24.47
CA LEU A 120 -30.85 49.94 23.83
C LEU A 120 -32.32 49.98 24.31
N PHE A 121 -32.62 49.42 25.48
CA PHE A 121 -33.95 49.47 26.13
C PHE A 121 -33.82 49.82 27.61
#